data_AF-A0A3R6UZM4-F1
#
_entry.id   AF-A0A3R6UZM4-F1
#
_cell.length_a   1.000
_cell.length_b   1.000
_cell.length_c   1.000
_cell.angle_alpha   90.00
_cell.angle_beta   90.00
_cell.angle_gamma   90.00
#
_symmetry.space_group_name_H-M   'P 1'
#
loop_
_entity.id
_entity.type
_entity.pdbx_description
1 polymer ?
#
loop_
_entity_poly.entity_id
_entity_poly.type
_entity_poly.pdbx_seq_one_letter_code
_entity_poly.pdbx_strand_id
1 'polypeptide(L)'
;MKLTKEGDLLIAGIDYRKEVPVVCCMTGQMQEPEYVPMEFSRPCGKNACFRKILSTLKKYGAKEKIRAVLVLPDMSEDSIRQYIQEACQAGFDREQLKVISEAESIADFVMRQSNDIWQHRVYVLGFEPETVRAVCVRVNKRTSPMLVQVEEPESWRVGTLLEGGRDEKLAEYIGDHFSGEPVSAVFLTGTDLNAADYRKSREALCYRRRVFLAEQICARGACMSMTEEKRQYLFLSEQTLLYNVAVRSRRGGKESLYTLAEAGENWYEVHKEQEMILLGDSVLELAFQPMLGGEAIRAGMRLNDIPKRPEGATRILVELHFSGPAQCEVRVTDLGFGELYPASDLYWMDTFTLDKEEETAYGAGSDLSEPADEDRIYGGTDRSESL
;
A
#
# COMPACT_ATOMS: atom_id res chain seq x y z
N MET A 1 -22.84 7.35 -19.40
CA MET A 1 -22.22 8.65 -19.10
C MET A 1 -23.07 9.86 -19.51
N LYS A 2 -23.66 10.56 -18.53
CA LYS A 2 -24.23 11.91 -18.75
C LYS A 2 -23.06 12.89 -18.89
N LEU A 3 -23.08 13.72 -19.93
CA LEU A 3 -22.11 14.79 -20.17
C LEU A 3 -21.98 15.66 -18.92
N THR A 4 -20.81 15.67 -18.29
CA THR A 4 -20.50 16.60 -17.19
C THR A 4 -20.31 18.01 -17.73
N LYS A 5 -20.72 19.00 -16.94
CA LYS A 5 -20.49 20.42 -17.21
C LYS A 5 -18.98 20.65 -17.39
N GLU A 6 -18.61 21.53 -18.32
CA GLU A 6 -17.24 22.04 -18.45
C GLU A 6 -16.75 22.53 -17.07
N GLY A 7 -15.78 21.83 -16.45
CA GLY A 7 -15.16 22.29 -15.20
C GLY A 7 -14.67 21.18 -14.26
N ASP A 8 -15.33 20.01 -14.25
CA ASP A 8 -15.03 18.97 -13.26
C ASP A 8 -13.78 18.14 -13.63
N LEU A 9 -13.03 17.73 -12.61
CA LEU A 9 -11.89 16.81 -12.71
C LEU A 9 -12.37 15.45 -13.25
N LEU A 10 -11.72 14.93 -14.30
CA LEU A 10 -11.96 13.59 -14.83
C LEU A 10 -10.81 12.68 -14.42
N ILE A 11 -11.11 11.66 -13.64
CA ILE A 11 -10.14 10.63 -13.26
C ILE A 11 -10.35 9.42 -14.19
N ALA A 12 -9.27 8.94 -14.79
CA ALA A 12 -9.27 7.75 -15.63
C ALA A 12 -8.33 6.70 -15.03
N GLY A 13 -8.86 5.51 -14.74
CA GLY A 13 -8.09 4.34 -14.35
C GLY A 13 -7.84 3.49 -15.58
N ILE A 14 -6.57 3.19 -15.85
CA ILE A 14 -6.14 2.49 -17.06
C ILE A 14 -5.34 1.25 -16.65
N ASP A 15 -5.93 0.08 -16.83
CA ASP A 15 -5.31 -1.22 -16.54
C ASP A 15 -4.60 -1.75 -17.78
N TYR A 16 -3.26 -1.72 -17.75
CA TYR A 16 -2.35 -2.16 -18.82
C TYR A 16 -1.81 -3.59 -18.62
N ARG A 17 -2.29 -4.34 -17.63
CA ARG A 17 -1.78 -5.69 -17.35
C ARG A 17 -2.11 -6.70 -18.45
N LYS A 18 -3.12 -6.41 -19.27
CA LYS A 18 -3.50 -7.22 -20.44
C LYS A 18 -3.04 -6.54 -21.73
N GLU A 19 -2.92 -7.33 -22.79
CA GLU A 19 -2.52 -6.88 -24.14
C GLU A 19 -3.32 -5.68 -24.65
N VAL A 20 -4.61 -5.64 -24.31
CA VAL A 20 -5.49 -4.51 -24.58
C VAL A 20 -5.83 -3.85 -23.25
N PRO A 21 -5.54 -2.55 -23.09
CA PRO A 21 -5.81 -1.86 -21.84
C PRO A 21 -7.31 -1.71 -21.61
N VAL A 22 -7.70 -1.84 -20.35
CA VAL A 22 -9.07 -1.62 -19.89
C VAL A 22 -9.13 -0.23 -19.26
N VAL A 23 -10.11 0.57 -19.66
CA VAL A 23 -10.26 1.94 -19.16
C VAL A 23 -11.58 2.09 -18.43
N CYS A 24 -11.51 2.63 -17.22
CA CYS A 24 -12.65 3.17 -16.50
C CYS A 24 -12.43 4.67 -16.29
N CYS A 25 -13.50 5.43 -16.11
CA CYS A 25 -13.40 6.82 -15.70
C CYS A 25 -14.47 7.18 -14.68
N MET A 26 -14.17 8.19 -13.88
CA MET A 26 -15.12 8.78 -12.96
C MET A 26 -14.89 10.29 -12.81
N THR A 27 -15.95 11.00 -12.45
CA THR A 27 -15.88 12.39 -11.98
C THR A 27 -16.22 12.43 -10.50
N GLY A 28 -15.95 13.55 -9.81
CA GLY A 28 -16.23 13.68 -8.38
C GLY A 28 -17.72 13.54 -8.00
N GLN A 29 -18.63 13.60 -8.96
CA GLN A 29 -20.08 13.42 -8.73
C GLN A 29 -20.53 11.95 -8.86
N MET A 30 -19.69 11.08 -9.43
CA MET A 30 -20.02 9.68 -9.67
C MET A 30 -19.78 8.86 -8.40
N GLN A 31 -20.75 8.00 -8.06
CA GLN A 31 -20.61 7.05 -6.96
C GLN A 31 -19.61 5.94 -7.30
N GLU A 32 -19.58 5.53 -8.57
CA GLU A 32 -18.78 4.41 -9.07
C GLU A 32 -18.17 4.74 -10.44
N PRO A 33 -16.95 4.26 -10.75
CA PRO A 33 -16.37 4.42 -12.07
C PRO A 33 -17.14 3.66 -13.16
N GLU A 34 -17.30 4.28 -14.33
CA GLU A 34 -17.91 3.65 -15.51
C GLU A 34 -16.82 3.10 -16.43
N TYR A 35 -17.04 1.93 -17.00
CA TYR A 35 -16.22 1.39 -18.08
C TYR A 35 -16.33 2.28 -19.33
N VAL A 36 -15.20 2.55 -19.97
CA VAL A 36 -15.14 3.28 -21.24
C VAL A 36 -14.92 2.27 -22.36
N PRO A 37 -15.94 1.98 -23.20
CA PRO A 37 -15.78 1.04 -24.31
C PRO A 37 -14.80 1.59 -25.34
N MET A 38 -13.77 0.80 -25.66
CA MET A 38 -12.75 1.16 -26.62
C MET A 38 -12.36 -0.04 -27.46
N GLU A 39 -12.40 0.11 -28.78
CA GLU A 39 -11.87 -0.90 -29.70
C GLU A 39 -10.43 -0.56 -30.05
N PHE A 40 -9.46 -1.40 -29.72
CA PHE A 40 -8.08 -1.19 -30.13
C PHE A 40 -7.78 -1.99 -31.39
N SER A 41 -7.24 -1.34 -32.42
CA SER A 41 -6.75 -2.04 -33.62
C SER A 41 -5.54 -2.88 -33.25
N ARG A 42 -5.60 -4.21 -33.40
CA ARG A 42 -4.48 -5.10 -33.07
C ARG A 42 -3.55 -5.33 -34.27
N PRO A 43 -2.22 -5.34 -34.08
CA PRO A 43 -1.51 -4.94 -32.86
C PRO A 43 -1.47 -3.40 -32.70
N CYS A 44 -1.85 -2.86 -31.51
CA CYS A 44 -1.61 -1.45 -31.19
C CYS A 44 -0.33 -1.34 -30.37
N GLY A 45 0.64 -0.57 -30.84
CA GLY A 45 1.73 -0.14 -29.98
C GLY A 45 1.18 0.72 -28.84
N LYS A 46 1.76 0.61 -27.65
CA LYS A 46 1.33 1.30 -26.43
C LYS A 46 1.04 2.80 -26.64
N ASN A 47 1.92 3.52 -27.34
CA ASN A 47 1.72 4.93 -27.70
C ASN A 47 0.44 5.17 -28.52
N ALA A 48 0.13 4.30 -29.49
CA ALA A 48 -1.12 4.39 -30.25
C ALA A 48 -2.34 4.11 -29.36
N CYS A 49 -2.25 3.14 -28.44
CA CYS A 49 -3.30 2.88 -27.47
C CYS A 49 -3.50 4.12 -26.55
N PHE A 50 -2.44 4.74 -26.03
CA PHE A 50 -2.52 5.98 -25.24
C PHE A 50 -3.15 7.15 -26.00
N ARG A 51 -2.78 7.37 -27.28
CA ARG A 51 -3.40 8.41 -28.11
C ARG A 51 -4.90 8.20 -28.25
N LYS A 52 -5.32 6.94 -28.45
CA LYS A 52 -6.74 6.58 -28.54
C LYS A 52 -7.46 6.79 -27.22
N ILE A 53 -6.84 6.43 -26.09
CA ILE A 53 -7.34 6.68 -24.73
C ILE A 53 -7.54 8.17 -24.52
N LEU A 54 -6.51 8.99 -24.69
CA LEU A 54 -6.59 10.43 -24.50
C LEU A 54 -7.65 11.08 -25.41
N SER A 55 -7.70 10.71 -26.68
CA SER A 55 -8.71 11.19 -27.64
C SER A 55 -10.14 10.85 -27.19
N THR A 56 -10.33 9.70 -26.57
CA THR A 56 -11.64 9.26 -26.07
C THR A 56 -12.00 9.95 -24.76
N LEU A 57 -11.05 10.09 -23.82
CA LEU A 57 -11.25 10.80 -22.56
C LEU A 57 -11.60 12.28 -22.76
N LYS A 58 -11.06 12.91 -23.82
CA LYS A 58 -11.42 14.29 -24.21
C LYS A 58 -12.90 14.50 -24.55
N LYS A 59 -13.66 13.43 -24.81
CA LYS A 59 -15.12 13.49 -25.00
C LYS A 59 -15.86 13.68 -23.68
N TYR A 60 -15.19 13.44 -22.56
CA TYR A 60 -15.76 13.41 -21.22
C TYR A 60 -15.23 14.54 -20.32
N GLY A 61 -14.08 15.12 -20.66
CA GLY A 61 -13.50 16.25 -19.91
C GLY A 61 -12.41 16.97 -20.70
N ALA A 62 -12.13 18.21 -20.30
CA ALA A 62 -11.06 19.01 -20.91
C ALA A 62 -9.68 18.38 -20.63
N LYS A 63 -8.74 18.46 -21.59
CA LYS A 63 -7.45 17.72 -21.54
C LYS A 63 -6.73 17.95 -20.21
N GLU A 64 -6.60 19.20 -19.80
CA GLU A 64 -5.91 19.68 -18.60
C GLU A 64 -6.56 19.23 -17.28
N LYS A 65 -7.85 18.87 -17.32
CA LYS A 65 -8.63 18.33 -16.20
C LYS A 65 -8.62 16.81 -16.14
N ILE A 66 -7.91 16.13 -17.04
CA ILE A 66 -7.74 14.69 -16.98
C ILE A 66 -6.63 14.37 -15.97
N ARG A 67 -6.89 13.37 -15.13
CA ARG A 67 -5.89 12.65 -14.34
C ARG A 67 -5.98 11.18 -14.69
N ALA A 68 -4.86 10.58 -15.09
CA ALA A 68 -4.79 9.20 -15.49
C ALA A 68 -3.95 8.41 -14.47
N VAL A 69 -4.52 7.32 -13.97
CA VAL A 69 -3.90 6.40 -13.03
C VAL A 69 -3.65 5.09 -13.77
N LEU A 70 -2.38 4.73 -13.93
CA LEU A 70 -1.95 3.56 -14.68
C LEU A 70 -1.71 2.39 -13.73
N VAL A 71 -2.31 1.23 -14.03
CA VAL A 71 -1.98 -0.05 -13.40
C VAL A 71 -1.13 -0.84 -14.39
N LEU A 72 0.12 -1.10 -14.02
CA LEU A 72 1.11 -1.74 -14.89
C LEU A 72 1.25 -3.25 -14.60
N PRO A 73 1.72 -4.04 -15.58
CA PRO A 73 2.00 -5.47 -15.38
C PRO A 73 3.13 -5.74 -14.38
N ASP A 74 4.07 -4.80 -14.27
CA ASP A 74 5.18 -4.85 -13.33
C ASP A 74 5.53 -3.42 -12.90
N MET A 75 6.15 -3.31 -11.72
CA MET A 75 6.55 -2.03 -11.12
C MET A 75 8.06 -1.80 -11.21
N SER A 76 8.75 -2.40 -12.21
CA SER A 76 10.15 -2.10 -12.44
C SER A 76 10.33 -0.65 -12.90
N GLU A 77 11.44 -0.04 -12.52
CA GLU A 77 11.74 1.36 -12.86
C GLU A 77 11.71 1.58 -14.39
N ASP A 78 12.30 0.66 -15.14
CA ASP A 78 12.33 0.71 -16.60
C ASP A 78 10.92 0.66 -17.22
N SER A 79 10.07 -0.26 -16.74
CA SER A 79 8.67 -0.33 -17.18
C SER A 79 7.93 0.97 -16.86
N ILE A 80 8.02 1.47 -15.63
CA ILE A 80 7.37 2.72 -15.23
C ILE A 80 7.81 3.88 -16.13
N ARG A 81 9.13 4.06 -16.32
CA ARG A 81 9.70 5.10 -17.18
C ARG A 81 9.20 4.98 -18.61
N GLN A 82 9.18 3.77 -19.18
CA GLN A 82 8.70 3.53 -20.53
C GLN A 82 7.22 3.91 -20.69
N TYR A 83 6.34 3.44 -19.81
CA TYR A 83 4.90 3.73 -19.90
C TYR A 83 4.61 5.22 -19.74
N ILE A 84 5.28 5.89 -18.81
CA ILE A 84 5.17 7.35 -18.64
C ILE A 84 5.65 8.07 -19.90
N GLN A 85 6.82 7.71 -20.44
CA GLN A 85 7.37 8.35 -21.63
C GLN A 85 6.42 8.21 -22.83
N GLU A 86 5.88 7.02 -23.05
CA GLU A 86 4.96 6.76 -24.16
C GLU A 86 3.61 7.46 -23.99
N ALA A 87 3.09 7.57 -22.77
CA ALA A 87 1.91 8.36 -22.44
C ALA A 87 2.14 9.86 -22.71
N CYS A 88 3.30 10.39 -22.31
CA CYS A 88 3.71 11.76 -22.59
C CYS A 88 3.83 12.02 -24.10
N GLN A 89 4.47 11.12 -24.85
CA GLN A 89 4.53 11.19 -26.32
C GLN A 89 3.15 11.09 -27.00
N ALA A 90 2.17 10.49 -26.33
CA ALA A 90 0.79 10.44 -26.78
C ALA A 90 0.00 11.72 -26.45
N GLY A 91 0.55 12.58 -25.59
CA GLY A 91 0.04 13.91 -25.29
C GLY A 91 -0.54 14.09 -23.89
N PHE A 92 -0.36 13.14 -22.97
CA PHE A 92 -0.58 13.38 -21.53
C PHE A 92 0.54 14.25 -20.97
N ASP A 93 0.23 15.10 -19.99
CA ASP A 93 1.27 15.83 -19.26
C ASP A 93 1.72 14.98 -18.05
N ARG A 94 3.00 15.07 -17.64
CA ARG A 94 3.57 14.17 -16.61
C ARG A 94 2.84 14.26 -15.28
N GLU A 95 2.39 15.46 -14.93
CA GLU A 95 1.66 15.81 -13.72
C GLU A 95 0.24 15.22 -13.72
N GLN A 96 -0.26 14.77 -14.87
CA GLN A 96 -1.54 14.10 -14.99
C GLN A 96 -1.45 12.61 -14.72
N LEU A 97 -0.24 12.04 -14.65
CA LEU A 97 0.01 10.60 -14.59
C LEU A 97 0.40 10.18 -13.17
N LYS A 98 -0.39 9.26 -12.61
CA LYS A 98 -0.01 8.44 -11.45
C LYS A 98 0.16 7.00 -11.90
N VAL A 99 1.13 6.30 -11.34
CA VAL A 99 1.30 4.85 -11.54
C VAL A 99 1.06 4.16 -10.20
N ILE A 100 0.30 3.07 -10.20
CA ILE A 100 0.05 2.25 -9.02
C ILE A 100 0.20 0.77 -9.36
N SER A 101 0.48 -0.05 -8.35
CA SER A 101 0.53 -1.50 -8.51
C SER A 101 -0.87 -2.09 -8.65
N GLU A 102 -0.94 -3.35 -9.11
CA GLU A 102 -2.19 -4.10 -9.05
C GLU A 102 -2.74 -4.17 -7.62
N ALA A 103 -1.87 -4.49 -6.66
CA ALA A 103 -2.24 -4.64 -5.27
C ALA A 103 -2.86 -3.35 -4.69
N GLU A 104 -2.24 -2.19 -4.97
CA GLU A 104 -2.81 -0.89 -4.56
C GLU A 104 -4.17 -0.66 -5.23
N SER A 105 -4.32 -0.99 -6.51
CA SER A 105 -5.62 -0.83 -7.21
C SER A 105 -6.72 -1.73 -6.61
N ILE A 106 -6.39 -2.97 -6.22
CA ILE A 106 -7.34 -3.88 -5.57
C ILE A 106 -7.69 -3.36 -4.17
N ALA A 107 -6.70 -2.92 -3.40
CA ALA A 107 -6.91 -2.31 -2.09
C ALA A 107 -7.86 -1.10 -2.19
N ASP A 108 -7.59 -0.17 -3.12
CA ASP A 108 -8.40 1.02 -3.34
C ASP A 108 -9.84 0.67 -3.76
N PHE A 109 -10.02 -0.36 -4.60
CA PHE A 109 -11.35 -0.86 -4.96
C PHE A 109 -12.11 -1.42 -3.75
N VAL A 110 -11.49 -2.30 -2.97
CA VAL A 110 -12.11 -2.97 -1.82
C VAL A 110 -12.42 -1.97 -0.71
N MET A 111 -11.51 -1.05 -0.41
CA MET A 111 -11.69 -0.06 0.65
C MET A 111 -12.73 1.01 0.33
N ARG A 112 -13.07 1.19 -0.96
CA ARG A 112 -14.17 2.05 -1.38
C ARG A 112 -15.55 1.42 -1.19
N GLN A 113 -15.60 0.10 -0.95
CA GLN A 113 -16.84 -0.59 -0.63
C GLN A 113 -17.31 -0.27 0.79
N SER A 114 -18.57 -0.57 1.10
CA SER A 114 -19.12 -0.37 2.44
C SER A 114 -18.38 -1.19 3.51
N ASN A 115 -18.30 -0.68 4.74
CA ASN A 115 -17.50 -1.29 5.82
C ASN A 115 -17.84 -2.75 6.10
N ASP A 116 -19.12 -3.12 5.94
CA ASP A 116 -19.57 -4.51 6.06
C ASP A 116 -18.88 -5.47 5.05
N ILE A 117 -18.35 -4.98 3.91
CA ILE A 117 -17.68 -5.82 2.89
C ILE A 117 -16.31 -6.27 3.36
N TRP A 118 -15.55 -5.36 3.97
CA TRP A 118 -14.19 -5.58 4.46
C TRP A 118 -14.15 -5.76 6.00
N GLN A 119 -15.11 -6.49 6.57
CA GLN A 119 -15.08 -6.85 8.01
C GLN A 119 -13.99 -7.86 8.34
N HIS A 120 -13.76 -8.80 7.43
CA HIS A 120 -12.75 -9.82 7.54
C HIS A 120 -11.97 -9.89 6.23
N ARG A 121 -11.40 -11.06 5.90
CA ARG A 121 -10.71 -11.26 4.63
C ARG A 121 -11.68 -11.06 3.47
N VAL A 122 -11.20 -10.41 2.41
CA VAL A 122 -11.92 -10.24 1.15
C VAL A 122 -11.12 -10.91 0.04
N TYR A 123 -11.74 -11.79 -0.73
CA TYR A 123 -11.09 -12.42 -1.87
C TYR A 123 -11.52 -11.79 -3.19
N VAL A 124 -10.57 -11.59 -4.09
CA VAL A 124 -10.83 -11.31 -5.52
C VAL A 124 -10.40 -12.54 -6.32
N LEU A 125 -11.36 -13.20 -6.96
CA LEU A 125 -11.16 -14.41 -7.75
C LEU A 125 -11.36 -14.12 -9.24
N GLY A 126 -10.27 -14.19 -10.01
CA GLY A 126 -10.28 -14.03 -11.46
C GLY A 126 -10.28 -15.38 -12.16
N PHE A 127 -11.36 -15.68 -12.87
CA PHE A 127 -11.52 -16.94 -13.58
C PHE A 127 -10.83 -16.89 -14.94
N GLU A 128 -9.94 -17.84 -15.15
CA GLU A 128 -9.24 -18.10 -16.39
C GLU A 128 -9.58 -19.53 -16.89
N PRO A 129 -9.27 -19.88 -18.15
CA PRO A 129 -9.68 -21.16 -18.73
C PRO A 129 -9.25 -22.40 -17.92
N GLU A 130 -8.07 -22.39 -17.30
CA GLU A 130 -7.52 -23.51 -16.52
C GLU A 130 -7.30 -23.20 -15.03
N THR A 131 -7.25 -21.90 -14.71
CA THR A 131 -6.85 -21.39 -13.40
C THR A 131 -7.91 -20.47 -12.82
N VAL A 132 -7.90 -20.32 -11.51
CA VAL A 132 -8.55 -19.20 -10.82
C VAL A 132 -7.46 -18.45 -10.09
N ARG A 133 -7.24 -17.20 -10.49
CA ARG A 133 -6.31 -16.32 -9.82
C ARG A 133 -6.96 -15.76 -8.56
N ALA A 134 -6.38 -15.99 -7.40
CA ALA A 134 -6.93 -15.58 -6.11
C ALA A 134 -6.05 -14.52 -5.46
N VAL A 135 -6.66 -13.42 -5.01
CA VAL A 135 -6.00 -12.35 -4.26
C VAL A 135 -6.77 -12.13 -2.96
N CYS A 136 -6.08 -12.21 -1.83
CA CYS A 136 -6.64 -11.96 -0.51
C CYS A 136 -6.31 -10.54 -0.04
N VAL A 137 -7.31 -9.82 0.45
CA VAL A 137 -7.17 -8.50 1.06
C VAL A 137 -7.52 -8.61 2.54
N ARG A 138 -6.62 -8.11 3.39
CA ARG A 138 -6.79 -8.01 4.84
C ARG A 138 -6.80 -6.55 5.28
N VAL A 139 -7.68 -6.23 6.23
CA VAL A 139 -7.77 -4.90 6.83
C VAL A 139 -7.58 -5.00 8.33
N ASN A 140 -6.47 -4.46 8.84
CA ASN A 140 -6.25 -4.30 10.25
C ASN A 140 -6.90 -2.99 10.74
N LYS A 141 -8.03 -3.13 11.40
CA LYS A 141 -8.82 -2.00 11.93
C LYS A 141 -8.35 -1.51 13.32
N ARG A 142 -7.34 -2.14 13.91
CA ARG A 142 -6.84 -1.79 15.25
C ARG A 142 -5.91 -0.59 15.24
N THR A 143 -5.44 -0.19 14.06
CA THR A 143 -4.57 0.97 13.86
C THR A 143 -5.35 2.16 13.32
N SER A 144 -4.81 3.36 13.51
CA SER A 144 -5.32 4.60 12.93
C SER A 144 -4.16 5.34 12.24
N PRO A 145 -4.10 5.37 10.89
CA PRO A 145 -5.08 4.83 9.94
C PRO A 145 -5.14 3.30 9.93
N MET A 146 -6.22 2.73 9.41
CA MET A 146 -6.35 1.27 9.24
C MET A 146 -5.27 0.76 8.28
N LEU A 147 -4.71 -0.41 8.49
CA LEU A 147 -3.71 -0.97 7.57
C LEU A 147 -4.37 -1.95 6.62
N VAL A 148 -4.08 -1.82 5.34
CA VAL A 148 -4.58 -2.69 4.29
C VAL A 148 -3.41 -3.42 3.69
N GLN A 149 -3.51 -4.74 3.69
CA GLN A 149 -2.53 -5.64 3.10
C GLN A 149 -3.22 -6.43 2.01
N VAL A 150 -2.55 -6.56 0.87
CA VAL A 150 -2.96 -7.43 -0.22
C VAL A 150 -1.89 -8.51 -0.33
N GLU A 151 -2.30 -9.76 -0.19
CA GLU A 151 -1.40 -10.91 -0.29
C GLU A 151 -0.95 -11.13 -1.75
N GLU A 152 0.19 -11.79 -1.91
CA GLU A 152 0.68 -12.18 -3.22
C GLU A 152 -0.35 -13.04 -3.96
N PRO A 153 -0.61 -12.77 -5.25
CA PRO A 153 -1.63 -13.50 -6.00
C PRO A 153 -1.31 -14.98 -6.16
N GLU A 154 -2.27 -15.83 -5.78
CA GLU A 154 -2.18 -17.27 -5.99
C GLU A 154 -2.85 -17.69 -7.30
N SER A 155 -2.38 -18.81 -7.87
CA SER A 155 -2.96 -19.42 -9.07
C SER A 155 -3.50 -20.82 -8.74
N TRP A 156 -4.81 -20.90 -8.52
CA TRP A 156 -5.49 -22.16 -8.22
C TRP A 156 -5.71 -22.95 -9.51
N ARG A 157 -5.09 -24.12 -9.62
CA ARG A 157 -5.17 -24.96 -10.83
C ARG A 157 -6.41 -25.84 -10.78
N VAL A 158 -7.50 -25.35 -11.35
CA VAL A 158 -8.80 -26.03 -11.32
C VAL A 158 -9.09 -26.86 -12.57
N GLY A 159 -8.28 -26.73 -13.63
CA GLY A 159 -8.48 -27.41 -14.91
C GLY A 159 -9.59 -26.77 -15.74
N THR A 160 -9.84 -27.27 -16.95
CA THR A 160 -10.88 -26.69 -17.82
C THR A 160 -12.28 -27.22 -17.50
N LEU A 161 -13.32 -26.51 -17.95
CA LEU A 161 -14.69 -27.03 -17.89
C LEU A 161 -14.87 -28.31 -18.72
N LEU A 162 -14.10 -28.47 -19.81
CA LEU A 162 -14.19 -29.61 -20.72
C LEU A 162 -13.60 -30.89 -20.12
N GLU A 163 -12.57 -30.78 -19.29
CA GLU A 163 -11.93 -31.91 -18.62
C GLU A 163 -12.80 -32.52 -17.51
N GLY A 164 -13.77 -31.75 -17.01
CA GLY A 164 -14.58 -32.12 -15.84
C GLY A 164 -13.80 -31.98 -14.52
N GLY A 165 -14.52 -31.97 -13.40
CA GLY A 165 -13.90 -31.86 -12.07
C GLY A 165 -13.46 -30.46 -11.65
N ARG A 166 -13.66 -29.44 -12.51
CA ARG A 166 -13.32 -28.04 -12.20
C ARG A 166 -14.09 -27.52 -10.99
N ASP A 167 -15.38 -27.87 -10.86
CA ASP A 167 -16.22 -27.49 -9.72
C ASP A 167 -15.74 -28.12 -8.41
N GLU A 168 -15.42 -29.42 -8.43
CA GLU A 168 -14.87 -30.13 -7.28
C GLU A 168 -13.57 -29.50 -6.79
N LYS A 169 -12.60 -29.31 -7.69
CA LYS A 169 -11.30 -28.74 -7.35
C LYS A 169 -11.43 -27.31 -6.84
N LEU A 170 -12.27 -26.50 -7.47
CA LEU A 170 -12.51 -25.14 -7.00
C LEU A 170 -13.13 -25.15 -5.59
N ALA A 171 -14.11 -26.02 -5.33
CA ALA A 171 -14.70 -26.18 -4.00
C ALA A 171 -13.67 -26.62 -2.94
N GLU A 172 -12.72 -27.48 -3.30
CA GLU A 172 -11.58 -27.85 -2.44
C GLU A 172 -10.70 -26.64 -2.12
N TYR A 173 -10.25 -25.88 -3.13
CA TYR A 173 -9.49 -24.65 -2.92
C TYR A 173 -10.21 -23.66 -2.01
N ILE A 174 -11.51 -23.46 -2.23
CA ILE A 174 -12.33 -22.60 -1.37
C ILE A 174 -12.35 -23.13 0.07
N GLY A 175 -12.55 -24.44 0.24
CA GLY A 175 -12.55 -25.09 1.56
C GLY A 175 -11.24 -24.85 2.31
N ASP A 176 -10.10 -25.04 1.64
CA ASP A 176 -8.77 -24.89 2.24
C ASP A 176 -8.49 -23.44 2.62
N HIS A 177 -8.68 -22.49 1.70
CA HIS A 177 -8.29 -21.09 1.91
C HIS A 177 -9.26 -20.33 2.82
N PHE A 178 -10.54 -20.71 2.80
CA PHE A 178 -11.57 -20.03 3.60
C PHE A 178 -11.76 -20.70 4.96
N SER A 179 -10.99 -21.76 5.26
CA SER A 179 -10.85 -22.29 6.61
C SER A 179 -10.01 -21.37 7.51
N GLY A 180 -10.17 -21.51 8.83
CA GLY A 180 -9.43 -20.72 9.82
C GLY A 180 -10.04 -19.34 10.06
N GLU A 181 -9.61 -18.33 9.31
CA GLU A 181 -10.08 -16.95 9.47
C GLU A 181 -11.36 -16.67 8.66
N PRO A 182 -12.32 -15.89 9.18
CA PRO A 182 -13.53 -15.58 8.43
C PRO A 182 -13.25 -14.81 7.12
N VAL A 183 -14.08 -15.07 6.11
CA VAL A 183 -14.11 -14.34 4.83
C VAL A 183 -15.46 -13.62 4.73
N SER A 184 -15.46 -12.30 4.64
CA SER A 184 -16.69 -11.49 4.63
C SER A 184 -17.27 -11.32 3.23
N ALA A 185 -16.42 -11.22 2.21
CA ALA A 185 -16.82 -11.01 0.83
C ALA A 185 -15.89 -11.66 -0.19
N VAL A 186 -16.45 -12.00 -1.35
CA VAL A 186 -15.72 -12.49 -2.51
C VAL A 186 -16.18 -11.73 -3.76
N PHE A 187 -15.24 -11.18 -4.52
CA PHE A 187 -15.47 -10.59 -5.83
C PHE A 187 -15.03 -11.58 -6.91
N LEU A 188 -15.88 -11.80 -7.90
CA LEU A 188 -15.62 -12.70 -9.04
C LEU A 188 -15.52 -11.89 -10.33
N THR A 189 -14.52 -12.20 -11.16
CA THR A 189 -14.37 -11.66 -12.53
C THR A 189 -14.11 -12.79 -13.51
N GLY A 190 -14.58 -12.65 -14.76
CA GLY A 190 -14.37 -13.64 -15.82
C GLY A 190 -15.28 -14.87 -15.74
N THR A 191 -16.33 -14.82 -14.90
CA THR A 191 -17.32 -15.89 -14.80
C THR A 191 -18.69 -15.34 -14.38
N ASP A 192 -19.76 -16.03 -14.76
CA ASP A 192 -21.09 -15.87 -14.18
C ASP A 192 -21.35 -16.82 -13.01
N LEU A 193 -20.37 -17.69 -12.71
CA LEU A 193 -20.43 -18.79 -11.75
C LEU A 193 -21.75 -19.55 -11.88
N ASN A 194 -22.17 -19.92 -13.10
CA ASN A 194 -23.48 -20.53 -13.31
C ASN A 194 -23.66 -21.84 -12.52
N ALA A 195 -24.92 -22.14 -12.15
CA ALA A 195 -25.24 -23.27 -11.27
C ALA A 195 -25.11 -24.65 -11.95
N ALA A 196 -25.08 -24.71 -13.28
CA ALA A 196 -24.90 -25.96 -14.01
C ALA A 196 -23.44 -26.44 -13.91
N ASP A 197 -22.50 -25.52 -14.05
CA ASP A 197 -21.07 -25.80 -14.06
C ASP A 197 -20.42 -25.73 -12.66
N TYR A 198 -20.98 -24.95 -11.73
CA TYR A 198 -20.32 -24.62 -10.44
C TYR A 198 -21.20 -24.86 -9.21
N ARG A 199 -21.93 -25.98 -9.15
CA ARG A 199 -22.87 -26.24 -8.05
C ARG A 199 -22.18 -26.27 -6.67
N LYS A 200 -21.12 -27.08 -6.52
CA LYS A 200 -20.41 -27.26 -5.25
C LYS A 200 -19.67 -25.98 -4.85
N SER A 201 -18.99 -25.36 -5.80
CA SER A 201 -18.26 -24.12 -5.58
C SER A 201 -19.19 -22.98 -5.16
N ARG A 202 -20.41 -22.90 -5.70
CA ARG A 202 -21.41 -21.91 -5.25
C ARG A 202 -21.85 -22.15 -3.81
N GLU A 203 -22.16 -23.39 -3.44
CA GLU A 203 -22.51 -23.74 -2.06
C GLU A 203 -21.36 -23.39 -1.11
N ALA A 204 -20.13 -23.74 -1.49
CA ALA A 204 -18.92 -23.43 -0.75
C ALA A 204 -18.68 -21.92 -0.64
N LEU A 205 -18.74 -21.15 -1.74
CA LEU A 205 -18.49 -19.70 -1.79
C LEU A 205 -19.55 -18.90 -1.05
N CYS A 206 -20.83 -19.23 -1.19
CA CYS A 206 -21.93 -18.43 -0.64
C CYS A 206 -22.25 -18.75 0.82
N TYR A 207 -21.55 -19.69 1.45
CA TYR A 207 -21.78 -20.04 2.84
C TYR A 207 -21.39 -18.89 3.80
N ARG A 208 -22.40 -18.20 4.33
CA ARG A 208 -22.27 -17.10 5.33
C ARG A 208 -21.41 -15.90 4.88
N ARG A 209 -21.31 -15.66 3.58
CA ARG A 209 -20.56 -14.51 3.04
C ARG A 209 -21.22 -13.96 1.78
N ARG A 210 -20.84 -12.75 1.40
CA ARG A 210 -21.39 -12.09 0.22
C ARG A 210 -20.49 -12.32 -0.99
N VAL A 211 -21.11 -12.61 -2.12
CA VAL A 211 -20.41 -12.89 -3.37
C VAL A 211 -20.92 -11.94 -4.43
N PHE A 212 -20.00 -11.24 -5.10
CA PHE A 212 -20.31 -10.20 -6.06
C PHE A 212 -19.64 -10.50 -7.40
N LEU A 213 -20.36 -10.30 -8.50
CA LEU A 213 -19.74 -10.19 -9.82
C LEU A 213 -19.19 -8.78 -9.97
N ALA A 214 -17.89 -8.64 -10.22
CA ALA A 214 -17.24 -7.35 -10.39
C ALA A 214 -16.20 -7.43 -11.50
N GLU A 215 -16.47 -6.69 -12.58
CA GLU A 215 -15.55 -6.58 -13.70
C GLU A 215 -14.70 -5.30 -13.61
N GLN A 216 -13.57 -5.31 -14.31
CA GLN A 216 -12.62 -4.19 -14.41
C GLN A 216 -12.12 -3.67 -13.04
N ILE A 217 -11.99 -4.54 -12.05
CA ILE A 217 -11.64 -4.18 -10.65
C ILE A 217 -10.44 -3.24 -10.57
N CYS A 218 -9.33 -3.55 -11.24
CA CYS A 218 -8.11 -2.74 -11.18
C CYS A 218 -8.27 -1.36 -11.83
N ALA A 219 -8.95 -1.26 -12.98
CA ALA A 219 -9.24 0.03 -13.60
C ALA A 219 -10.19 0.89 -12.73
N ARG A 220 -11.17 0.26 -12.06
CA ARG A 220 -12.07 0.95 -11.12
C ARG A 220 -11.32 1.40 -9.87
N GLY A 221 -10.52 0.54 -9.27
CA GLY A 221 -9.67 0.85 -8.12
C GLY A 221 -8.69 1.98 -8.41
N ALA A 222 -8.07 1.98 -9.60
CA ALA A 222 -7.22 3.08 -10.05
C ALA A 222 -7.97 4.42 -10.12
N CYS A 223 -9.24 4.44 -10.56
CA CYS A 223 -10.06 5.65 -10.49
C CYS A 223 -10.29 6.10 -9.05
N MET A 224 -10.65 5.16 -8.18
CA MET A 224 -10.97 5.40 -6.76
C MET A 224 -9.75 5.91 -5.98
N SER A 225 -8.54 5.53 -6.38
CA SER A 225 -7.27 5.92 -5.77
C SER A 225 -7.04 7.43 -5.64
N MET A 226 -7.65 8.21 -6.54
CA MET A 226 -7.45 9.65 -6.69
C MET A 226 -8.67 10.48 -6.25
N THR A 227 -9.65 9.85 -5.62
CA THR A 227 -10.82 10.57 -5.07
C THR A 227 -10.40 11.39 -3.84
N GLU A 228 -10.95 12.60 -3.68
CA GLU A 228 -10.53 13.56 -2.63
C GLU A 228 -10.95 13.15 -1.20
N GLU A 229 -11.63 12.02 -1.03
CA GLU A 229 -11.95 11.52 0.29
C GLU A 229 -10.69 11.09 1.02
N LYS A 230 -10.51 11.63 2.23
CA LYS A 230 -9.37 11.31 3.09
C LYS A 230 -9.31 9.80 3.29
N ARG A 231 -8.26 9.16 2.75
CA ARG A 231 -8.01 7.73 2.97
C ARG A 231 -7.98 7.46 4.47
N GLN A 232 -8.93 6.66 4.94
CA GLN A 232 -8.98 6.20 6.33
C GLN A 232 -8.06 4.99 6.58
N TYR A 233 -7.28 4.63 5.56
CA TYR A 233 -6.38 3.51 5.56
C TYR A 233 -5.05 3.87 4.92
N LEU A 234 -4.05 3.06 5.22
CA LEU A 234 -2.77 3.00 4.56
C LEU A 234 -2.62 1.62 3.91
N PHE A 235 -2.26 1.60 2.63
CA PHE A 235 -1.90 0.38 1.92
C PHE A 235 -0.40 0.13 2.12
N LEU A 236 -0.04 -1.04 2.65
CA LEU A 236 1.35 -1.44 2.81
C LEU A 236 1.77 -2.31 1.63
N SER A 237 2.67 -1.79 0.81
CA SER A 237 3.42 -2.56 -0.18
C SER A 237 4.85 -2.78 0.30
N GLU A 238 5.61 -3.62 -0.41
CA GLU A 238 7.05 -3.76 -0.21
C GLU A 238 7.82 -2.44 -0.42
N GLN A 239 7.17 -1.45 -1.07
CA GLN A 239 7.72 -0.13 -1.32
C GLN A 239 7.39 0.87 -0.19
N THR A 240 6.53 0.50 0.75
CA THR A 240 6.10 1.41 1.82
C THR A 240 7.16 1.51 2.92
N LEU A 241 7.55 2.74 3.25
CA LEU A 241 8.37 3.02 4.42
C LEU A 241 7.57 2.73 5.70
N LEU A 242 8.05 1.80 6.53
CA LEU A 242 7.36 1.37 7.76
C LEU A 242 7.74 2.16 9.02
N TYR A 243 8.66 3.12 8.90
CA TYR A 243 9.22 3.86 10.03
C TYR A 243 9.07 5.37 9.86
N ASN A 244 8.54 6.03 10.89
CA ASN A 244 8.70 7.49 10.98
C ASN A 244 10.14 7.76 11.38
N VAL A 245 10.84 8.61 10.62
CA VAL A 245 12.20 9.02 10.96
C VAL A 245 12.14 10.39 11.59
N ALA A 246 12.60 10.48 12.83
CA ALA A 246 12.64 11.74 13.57
C ALA A 246 14.03 12.03 14.13
N VAL A 247 14.33 13.30 14.30
CA VAL A 247 15.52 13.78 15.01
C VAL A 247 15.12 14.32 16.37
N ARG A 248 15.91 14.02 17.40
CA ARG A 248 15.76 14.65 18.72
C ARG A 248 16.10 16.13 18.58
N SER A 249 15.15 16.98 18.92
CA SER A 249 15.21 18.43 18.77
C SER A 249 14.73 19.14 20.04
N ARG A 250 14.91 20.46 20.11
CA ARG A 250 14.37 21.30 21.18
C ARG A 250 13.49 22.41 20.59
N ARG A 251 12.21 22.46 20.99
CA ARG A 251 11.27 23.51 20.57
C ARG A 251 10.69 24.20 21.80
N GLY A 252 10.83 25.52 21.88
CA GLY A 252 10.34 26.30 23.03
C GLY A 252 10.97 25.89 24.37
N GLY A 253 12.24 25.46 24.35
CA GLY A 253 12.97 25.00 25.54
C GLY A 253 12.63 23.59 26.02
N LYS A 254 11.74 22.86 25.34
CA LYS A 254 11.40 21.46 25.65
C LYS A 254 11.96 20.52 24.58
N GLU A 255 12.44 19.37 25.01
CA GLU A 255 12.81 18.29 24.09
C GLU A 255 11.57 17.78 23.34
N SER A 256 11.76 17.50 22.06
CA SER A 256 10.73 16.99 21.16
C SER A 256 11.36 16.17 20.04
N LEU A 257 10.57 15.32 19.39
CA LEU A 257 10.96 14.69 18.13
C LEU A 257 10.48 15.56 16.97
N TYR A 258 11.38 15.88 16.04
CA TYR A 258 11.05 16.50 14.77
C TYR A 258 11.07 15.43 13.68
N THR A 259 9.91 15.12 13.12
CA THR A 259 9.77 14.12 12.05
C THR A 259 10.34 14.66 10.74
N LEU A 260 11.36 13.98 10.20
CA LEU A 260 11.94 14.24 8.88
C LEU A 260 11.15 13.52 7.79
N ALA A 261 10.79 12.26 8.02
CA ALA A 261 10.03 11.43 7.09
C ALA A 261 8.91 10.68 7.82
N GLU A 262 7.75 10.57 7.17
CA GLU A 262 6.59 9.87 7.70
C GLU A 262 6.50 8.46 7.13
N ALA A 263 6.14 7.50 7.98
CA ALA A 263 5.83 6.16 7.52
C ALA A 263 4.58 6.17 6.63
N GLY A 264 4.55 5.30 5.62
CA GLY A 264 3.48 5.24 4.61
C GLY A 264 3.84 5.86 3.27
N GLU A 265 4.91 6.65 3.18
CA GLU A 265 5.49 7.12 1.91
C GLU A 265 6.18 5.96 1.17
N ASN A 266 6.31 6.04 -0.16
CA ASN A 266 7.15 5.13 -0.92
C ASN A 266 8.62 5.44 -0.62
N TRP A 267 9.40 4.47 -0.13
CA TRP A 267 10.77 4.73 0.37
C TRP A 267 11.68 5.39 -0.69
N TYR A 268 11.51 5.03 -1.97
CA TYR A 268 12.31 5.58 -3.08
C TYR A 268 11.92 7.01 -3.49
N GLU A 269 10.78 7.53 -3.00
CA GLU A 269 10.37 8.93 -3.19
C GLU A 269 10.80 9.81 -2.01
N VAL A 270 11.29 9.21 -0.92
CA VAL A 270 11.69 9.93 0.28
C VAL A 270 13.06 10.58 0.05
N HIS A 271 13.03 11.87 -0.24
CA HIS A 271 14.18 12.77 -0.19
C HIS A 271 13.82 13.95 0.70
N LYS A 272 14.44 14.04 1.87
CA LYS A 272 14.14 15.07 2.87
C LYS A 272 15.41 15.85 3.19
N GLU A 273 15.29 17.17 3.22
CA GLU A 273 16.38 18.08 3.55
C GLU A 273 15.92 19.04 4.65
N GLN A 274 16.70 19.18 5.69
CA GLN A 274 16.36 20.05 6.82
C GLN A 274 17.60 20.72 7.41
N GLU A 275 17.64 22.06 7.38
CA GLU A 275 18.62 22.82 8.15
C GLU A 275 18.28 22.79 9.64
N MET A 276 19.29 22.57 10.48
CA MET A 276 19.18 22.49 11.93
C MET A 276 20.33 23.23 12.61
N ILE A 277 20.12 23.63 13.86
CA ILE A 277 21.17 24.17 14.73
C ILE A 277 21.53 23.10 15.75
N LEU A 278 22.81 22.74 15.80
CA LEU A 278 23.33 21.78 16.76
C LEU A 278 23.45 22.44 18.14
N LEU A 279 22.86 21.81 19.15
CA LEU A 279 22.89 22.25 20.55
C LEU A 279 23.64 21.21 21.38
N GLY A 280 24.70 21.63 22.08
CA GLY A 280 25.49 20.75 22.93
C GLY A 280 26.45 19.86 22.15
N ASP A 281 26.30 18.54 22.30
CA ASP A 281 27.23 17.54 21.79
C ASP A 281 27.21 17.41 20.25
N SER A 282 28.34 17.01 19.68
CA SER A 282 28.53 16.72 18.24
C SER A 282 27.89 15.40 17.81
N VAL A 283 26.62 15.17 18.18
CA VAL A 283 25.87 13.95 17.88
C VAL A 283 24.49 14.31 17.35
N LEU A 284 24.15 13.81 16.17
CA LEU A 284 22.77 13.81 15.67
C LEU A 284 22.08 12.55 16.19
N GLU A 285 21.02 12.73 16.99
CA GLU A 285 20.23 11.60 17.49
C GLU A 285 18.96 11.40 16.67
N LEU A 286 18.84 10.21 16.09
CA LEU A 286 17.73 9.75 15.28
C LEU A 286 16.86 8.78 16.07
N ALA A 287 15.56 8.85 15.84
CA ALA A 287 14.57 7.90 16.33
C ALA A 287 13.76 7.38 15.14
N PHE A 288 13.76 6.07 14.97
CA PHE A 288 12.96 5.36 13.97
C PHE A 288 11.79 4.72 14.71
N GLN A 289 10.60 5.26 14.53
CA GLN A 289 9.38 4.77 15.19
C GLN A 289 8.62 3.87 14.22
N PRO A 290 8.55 2.54 14.45
CA PRO A 290 7.77 1.65 13.61
C PRO A 290 6.30 2.02 13.66
N MET A 291 5.66 2.02 12.49
CA MET A 291 4.25 2.37 12.37
C MET A 291 3.30 1.25 12.79
N LEU A 292 3.78 0.01 12.76
CA LEU A 292 3.03 -1.19 13.13
C LEU A 292 2.99 -1.43 14.66
N GLY A 293 3.57 -0.50 15.43
CA GLY A 293 3.82 -0.67 16.86
C GLY A 293 5.20 -1.26 17.13
N GLY A 294 5.58 -1.30 18.41
CA GLY A 294 6.91 -1.71 18.86
C GLY A 294 7.77 -0.55 19.36
N GLU A 295 8.94 -0.90 19.90
CA GLU A 295 9.89 0.07 20.44
C GLU A 295 10.62 0.84 19.33
N ALA A 296 10.80 2.15 19.55
CA ALA A 296 11.59 2.98 18.65
C ALA A 296 13.06 2.56 18.65
N ILE A 297 13.64 2.41 17.46
CA ILE A 297 15.08 2.25 17.31
C ILE A 297 15.71 3.63 17.47
N ARG A 298 16.66 3.78 18.39
CA ARG A 298 17.40 5.02 18.59
C ARG A 298 18.82 4.85 18.07
N ALA A 299 19.26 5.78 17.24
CA ALA A 299 20.60 5.79 16.68
C ALA A 299 21.26 7.16 16.87
N GLY A 300 22.58 7.19 16.96
CA GLY A 300 23.35 8.40 17.13
C GLY A 300 24.47 8.47 16.11
N MET A 301 24.53 9.55 15.36
CA MET A 301 25.56 9.82 14.36
C MET A 301 26.55 10.84 14.92
N ARG A 302 27.79 10.44 15.16
CA ARG A 302 28.84 11.35 15.66
C ARG A 302 29.41 12.19 14.53
N LEU A 303 29.38 13.50 14.70
CA LEU A 303 29.94 14.49 13.78
C LEU A 303 31.40 14.75 14.17
N ASN A 304 32.26 13.75 13.93
CA ASN A 304 33.68 13.82 14.30
C ASN A 304 34.37 15.00 13.60
N ASP A 305 35.31 15.65 14.28
CA ASP A 305 36.11 16.76 13.76
C ASP A 305 35.31 18.03 13.38
N ILE A 306 34.02 18.12 13.75
CA ILE A 306 33.26 19.35 13.58
C ILE A 306 33.92 20.51 14.33
N PRO A 307 34.06 21.71 13.73
CA PRO A 307 34.72 22.83 14.38
C PRO A 307 34.06 23.19 15.71
N LYS A 308 34.89 23.44 16.73
CA LYS A 308 34.40 23.93 18.01
C LYS A 308 33.93 25.37 17.87
N ARG A 309 32.63 25.59 18.07
CA ARG A 309 31.98 26.91 18.06
C ARG A 309 31.14 27.07 19.35
N PRO A 310 30.76 28.30 19.71
CA PRO A 310 29.79 28.51 20.80
C PRO A 310 28.50 27.70 20.59
N GLU A 311 27.79 27.39 21.67
CA GLU A 311 26.50 26.69 21.58
C GLU A 311 25.54 27.46 20.66
N GLY A 312 24.87 26.75 19.75
CA GLY A 312 23.96 27.36 18.79
C GLY A 312 24.63 28.05 17.59
N ALA A 313 25.96 28.05 17.51
CA ALA A 313 26.73 28.61 16.40
C ALA A 313 27.15 27.57 15.34
N THR A 314 26.54 26.39 15.37
CA THR A 314 26.77 25.33 14.37
C THR A 314 25.47 25.02 13.67
N ARG A 315 25.41 25.37 12.38
CA ARG A 315 24.28 25.08 11.50
C ARG A 315 24.65 23.93 10.58
N ILE A 316 23.79 22.94 10.52
CA ILE A 316 23.98 21.74 9.71
C ILE A 316 22.80 21.57 8.75
N LEU A 317 23.06 20.99 7.58
CA LEU A 317 22.04 20.44 6.71
C LEU A 317 21.95 18.94 6.97
N VAL A 318 20.76 18.45 7.31
CA VAL A 318 20.47 17.02 7.40
C VAL A 318 19.73 16.61 6.14
N GLU A 319 20.32 15.72 5.37
CA GLU A 319 19.75 15.14 4.15
C GLU A 319 19.46 13.66 4.43
N LEU A 320 18.27 13.20 4.08
CA LEU A 320 17.80 11.84 4.33
C LEU A 320 17.20 11.26 3.06
N HIS A 321 17.60 10.01 2.76
CA HIS A 321 16.98 9.20 1.73
C HIS A 321 17.05 7.71 2.09
N PHE A 322 16.38 6.87 1.31
CA PHE A 322 16.37 5.42 1.50
C PHE A 322 16.92 4.70 0.27
N SER A 323 17.85 3.77 0.48
CA SER A 323 18.36 2.84 -0.54
C SER A 323 17.60 1.50 -0.56
N GLY A 324 16.73 1.28 0.42
CA GLY A 324 15.77 0.18 0.49
C GLY A 324 14.73 0.42 1.60
N PRO A 325 13.71 -0.44 1.73
CA PRO A 325 12.59 -0.24 2.66
C PRO A 325 13.01 -0.16 4.13
N ALA A 326 14.16 -0.74 4.48
CA ALA A 326 14.74 -0.73 5.82
C ALA A 326 16.16 -0.15 5.89
N GLN A 327 16.61 0.55 4.84
CA GLN A 327 17.96 1.14 4.79
C GLN A 327 17.85 2.66 4.65
N CYS A 328 18.04 3.37 5.77
CA CYS A 328 18.02 4.83 5.81
C CYS A 328 19.44 5.37 5.70
N GLU A 329 19.69 6.22 4.71
CA GLU A 329 20.96 6.92 4.53
C GLU A 329 20.82 8.38 4.96
N VAL A 330 21.68 8.80 5.87
CA VAL A 330 21.69 10.16 6.41
C VAL A 330 23.01 10.82 6.09
N ARG A 331 22.94 11.99 5.49
CA ARG A 331 24.08 12.87 5.27
C ARG A 331 23.90 14.13 6.11
N VAL A 332 24.95 14.53 6.80
CA VAL A 332 25.00 15.79 7.56
C VAL A 332 26.12 16.65 7.00
N THR A 333 25.83 17.89 6.63
CA THR A 333 26.82 18.83 6.09
C THR A 333 26.90 20.07 6.99
N ASP A 334 28.10 20.49 7.40
CA ASP A 334 28.28 21.73 8.17
C ASP A 334 28.17 22.96 7.26
N LEU A 335 27.12 23.75 7.46
CA LEU A 335 26.85 24.96 6.67
C LEU A 335 27.49 26.22 7.28
N GLY A 336 27.82 26.18 8.57
CA GLY A 336 28.20 27.37 9.33
C GLY A 336 27.19 28.53 9.22
N PHE A 337 27.66 29.74 9.51
CA PHE A 337 26.92 31.01 9.45
C PHE A 337 27.66 32.05 8.58
N GLY A 338 28.29 31.60 7.49
CA GLY A 338 29.05 32.49 6.60
C GLY A 338 30.29 33.05 7.28
N GLU A 339 30.54 34.36 7.17
CA GLU A 339 31.77 34.98 7.70
C GLU A 339 31.91 34.88 9.23
N LEU A 340 30.79 34.86 9.97
CA LEU A 340 30.80 34.76 11.44
C LEU A 340 31.35 33.40 11.90
N TYR A 341 30.93 32.35 11.20
CA TYR A 341 31.35 30.97 11.44
C TYR A 341 31.42 30.25 10.09
N PRO A 342 32.59 30.22 9.43
CA PRO A 342 32.71 29.64 8.10
C PRO A 342 32.30 28.16 8.10
N ALA A 343 31.63 27.72 7.02
CA ALA A 343 31.43 26.30 6.76
C ALA A 343 32.79 25.58 6.76
N SER A 344 32.83 24.36 7.28
CA SER A 344 34.07 23.57 7.32
C SER A 344 34.30 22.70 6.10
N ASP A 345 33.36 22.69 5.14
CA ASP A 345 33.29 21.74 4.03
C ASP A 345 33.23 20.26 4.47
N LEU A 346 33.07 20.00 5.77
CA LEU A 346 32.89 18.67 6.32
C LEU A 346 31.46 18.19 6.10
N TYR A 347 31.36 16.92 5.74
CA TYR A 347 30.12 16.18 5.77
C TYR A 347 30.38 14.78 6.34
N TRP A 348 29.33 14.22 6.92
CA TRP A 348 29.31 12.89 7.48
C TRP A 348 28.18 12.11 6.83
N MET A 349 28.38 10.81 6.62
CA MET A 349 27.37 9.90 6.08
C MET A 349 27.29 8.67 6.98
N ASP A 350 26.08 8.21 7.24
CA ASP A 350 25.83 6.97 7.96
C ASP A 350 24.60 6.26 7.39
N THR A 351 24.59 4.94 7.48
CA THR A 351 23.51 4.09 6.99
C THR A 351 22.93 3.29 8.15
N PHE A 352 21.63 3.43 8.37
CA PHE A 352 20.90 2.75 9.45
C PHE A 352 20.01 1.65 8.87
N THR A 353 20.23 0.41 9.31
CA THR A 353 19.36 -0.73 9.00
C THR A 353 18.26 -0.86 10.06
N LEU A 354 17.00 -0.91 9.62
CA LEU A 354 15.82 -0.83 10.47
C LEU A 354 15.16 -2.18 10.74
N ASP A 355 15.60 -3.25 10.07
CA ASP A 355 15.06 -4.59 10.29
C ASP A 355 15.52 -5.15 11.64
N LYS A 356 14.57 -5.30 12.56
CA LYS A 356 14.65 -6.36 13.57
C LYS A 356 14.00 -7.59 12.95
N GLU A 357 14.76 -8.67 12.80
CA GLU A 357 14.18 -10.00 12.60
C GLU A 357 13.29 -10.32 13.82
N GLU A 358 11.98 -10.14 13.67
CA GLU A 358 10.99 -10.90 14.40
C GLU A 358 10.06 -11.55 13.38
N GLU A 359 10.46 -12.74 12.92
CA GLU A 359 9.50 -13.79 12.56
C GLU A 359 8.60 -14.05 13.77
N THR A 360 7.55 -13.26 13.94
CA THR A 360 6.34 -13.75 14.58
C THR A 360 5.33 -13.98 13.50
N ALA A 361 5.31 -15.24 13.05
CA ALA A 361 4.13 -15.85 12.49
C ALA A 361 2.90 -15.31 13.23
N TYR A 362 1.95 -14.76 12.49
CA TYR A 362 0.58 -14.57 12.97
C TYR A 362 0.00 -15.96 13.23
N GLY A 363 0.42 -16.56 14.34
CA GLY A 363 -0.05 -17.82 14.85
C GLY A 363 -1.50 -17.64 15.29
N ALA A 364 -2.34 -18.52 14.78
CA ALA A 364 -3.69 -18.75 15.24
C ALA A 364 -3.74 -18.66 16.77
N GLY A 365 -4.55 -17.73 17.28
CA GLY A 365 -4.93 -17.72 18.68
C GLY A 365 -5.55 -19.07 19.01
N SER A 366 -4.84 -19.87 19.79
CA SER A 366 -5.40 -21.03 20.47
C SER A 366 -6.27 -20.51 21.61
N ASP A 367 -7.53 -20.92 21.58
CA ASP A 367 -8.47 -20.78 22.69
C ASP A 367 -7.86 -21.43 23.95
N LEU A 368 -7.48 -20.61 24.92
CA LEU A 368 -7.42 -21.04 26.31
C LEU A 368 -8.80 -20.77 26.91
N SER A 369 -9.59 -21.84 26.97
CA SER A 369 -10.76 -21.93 27.81
C SER A 369 -10.29 -21.99 29.27
N GLU A 370 -10.61 -20.95 30.03
CA GLU A 370 -10.65 -21.02 31.49
C GLU A 370 -11.81 -21.96 31.89
N PRO A 371 -11.58 -23.00 32.71
CA PRO A 371 -12.66 -23.64 33.41
C PRO A 371 -12.96 -22.87 34.70
N ALA A 372 -14.26 -22.71 34.93
CA ALA A 372 -14.87 -21.99 36.01
C ALA A 372 -14.47 -22.50 37.41
N ASP A 373 -14.40 -21.53 38.34
CA ASP A 373 -14.50 -21.71 39.77
C ASP A 373 -15.70 -22.59 40.15
N GLU A 374 -15.43 -23.68 40.87
CA GLU A 374 -16.36 -24.23 41.84
C GLU A 374 -15.66 -24.40 43.19
N ASP A 375 -16.29 -23.81 44.20
CA ASP A 375 -16.01 -23.88 45.63
C ASP A 375 -15.64 -25.28 46.13
N ARG A 376 -14.65 -25.37 47.03
CA ARG A 376 -14.90 -25.79 48.43
C ARG A 376 -13.67 -25.73 49.34
N ILE A 377 -13.89 -25.00 50.42
CA ILE A 377 -13.14 -24.88 51.66
C ILE A 377 -12.95 -26.25 52.35
N TYR A 378 -11.73 -26.56 52.79
CA TYR A 378 -11.36 -27.16 54.09
C TYR A 378 -9.85 -26.88 54.25
N GLY A 379 -9.41 -26.03 55.18
CA GLY A 379 -9.24 -26.38 56.58
C GLY A 379 -7.76 -26.64 56.85
N GLY A 380 -7.04 -25.61 57.31
CA GLY A 380 -5.63 -25.73 57.66
C GLY A 380 -5.41 -26.51 58.96
N THR A 381 -4.22 -27.09 59.10
CA THR A 381 -3.35 -26.96 60.28
C THR A 381 -2.03 -27.69 60.07
N ASP A 382 -0.96 -27.00 60.46
CA ASP A 382 0.25 -27.48 61.14
C ASP A 382 1.36 -28.27 60.44
N ARG A 383 2.55 -27.67 60.60
CA ARG A 383 3.83 -28.25 61.06
C ARG A 383 4.79 -28.89 60.05
N SER A 384 5.88 -28.14 59.83
CA SER A 384 7.30 -28.53 60.04
C SER A 384 7.75 -29.93 59.64
N GLU A 385 8.71 -30.03 58.71
CA GLU A 385 10.11 -30.35 58.96
C GLU A 385 10.87 -30.65 57.63
N SER A 386 12.09 -30.09 57.54
CA SER A 386 13.30 -30.54 56.82
C SER A 386 13.14 -31.52 55.64
N LEU A 387 13.61 -31.20 54.42
CA LEU A 387 15.02 -31.21 53.96
C LEU A 387 15.07 -30.66 52.54
#